data_AF-A0A7J8W9Z4-F1
#
_entry.id   AF-A0A7J8W9Z4-F1
#
_cell.length_a   1.000
_cell.length_b   1.000
_cell.length_c   1.000
_cell.angle_alpha   90.00
_cell.angle_beta   90.00
_cell.angle_gamma   90.00
#
_symmetry.space_group_name_H-M   'P 1'
#
loop_
_entity.id
_entity.type
_entity.pdbx_description
1 polymer ?
#
loop_
_entity_poly.entity_id
_entity_poly.type
_entity_poly.pdbx_seq_one_letter_code
_entity_poly.pdbx_strand_id
1 'polypeptide(L)'
;TKRFTSELWDFTHISITQNNLQELKEIWSQWDDEVKQLFYCNYGYLPYLLDIIVEKHLFRALAQFWNSGYSCFTFGRVDLVPTVWEYKALLRCPRIQADKAYSRVVNALTFVKKLMNITGMSEQWVTARIKKIGESKCIPWKILRDLILAHSDTKKKVNVFVLSIYGLIIFLKRWDT
;
A
#
# COMPACT_ATOMS: atom_id res chain seq x y z
N THR A 1 -6.93 -38.45 -25.35
CA THR A 1 -7.30 -37.10 -24.86
C THR A 1 -6.03 -36.34 -24.55
N LYS A 2 -5.60 -35.46 -25.46
CA LYS A 2 -4.31 -34.76 -25.35
C LYS A 2 -4.39 -33.71 -24.25
N ARG A 3 -3.50 -33.86 -23.25
CA ARG A 3 -3.31 -32.94 -22.13
C ARG A 3 -2.70 -31.66 -22.69
N PHE A 4 -3.39 -30.53 -22.55
CA PHE A 4 -2.83 -29.23 -22.89
C PHE A 4 -1.67 -28.93 -21.94
N THR A 5 -0.45 -29.00 -22.44
CA THR A 5 0.73 -28.38 -21.85
C THR A 5 0.67 -26.89 -22.18
N SER A 6 0.43 -26.06 -21.16
CA SER A 6 0.68 -24.62 -21.27
C SER A 6 2.16 -24.41 -20.99
N GLU A 7 2.94 -24.29 -22.07
CA GLU A 7 4.29 -23.77 -22.02
C GLU A 7 4.17 -22.24 -21.88
N LEU A 8 4.35 -21.72 -20.66
CA LEU A 8 4.57 -20.28 -20.50
C LEU A 8 6.00 -20.00 -20.99
N TRP A 9 6.08 -19.52 -22.22
CA TRP A 9 7.29 -18.99 -22.82
C TRP A 9 7.95 -17.97 -21.89
N ASP A 10 9.26 -18.12 -21.75
CA ASP A 10 10.23 -17.13 -21.32
C ASP A 10 9.97 -16.43 -19.99
N PHE A 11 10.79 -16.81 -19.01
CA PHE A 11 10.96 -16.16 -17.71
C PHE A 11 10.62 -14.68 -17.74
N THR A 12 9.38 -14.33 -17.36
CA THR A 12 9.04 -12.94 -17.08
C THR A 12 9.99 -12.53 -15.97
N HIS A 13 10.90 -11.60 -16.26
CA HIS A 13 11.89 -11.16 -15.29
C HIS A 13 11.18 -10.33 -14.22
N ILE A 14 10.62 -11.03 -13.23
CA ILE A 14 9.97 -10.41 -12.09
C ILE A 14 11.08 -9.90 -11.17
N SER A 15 11.33 -8.59 -11.24
CA SER A 15 12.14 -7.91 -10.24
C SER A 15 11.33 -7.80 -8.95
N ILE A 16 11.63 -8.66 -7.98
CA ILE A 16 11.10 -8.53 -6.63
C ILE A 16 12.00 -7.55 -5.89
N THR A 17 11.76 -6.26 -6.11
CA THR A 17 12.41 -5.20 -5.35
C THR A 17 11.56 -4.92 -4.13
N GLN A 18 12.05 -5.27 -2.94
CA GLN A 18 11.40 -4.87 -1.69
C GLN A 18 11.88 -3.47 -1.31
N ASN A 19 10.95 -2.57 -1.02
CA ASN A 19 11.31 -1.28 -0.42
C ASN A 19 11.90 -1.53 0.98
N ASN A 20 12.90 -0.73 1.37
CA ASN A 20 13.42 -0.77 2.72
C ASN A 20 12.37 -0.17 3.68
N LEU A 21 11.80 -1.01 4.54
CA LEU A 21 10.79 -0.62 5.52
C LEU A 21 11.36 -0.34 6.92
N GLN A 22 12.68 -0.38 7.09
CA GLN A 22 13.35 -0.26 8.39
C GLN A 22 12.96 1.04 9.12
N GLU A 23 12.96 2.18 8.41
CA GLU A 23 12.56 3.46 9.00
C GLU A 23 11.09 3.47 9.44
N LEU A 24 10.19 2.81 8.69
CA LEU A 24 8.77 2.67 9.09
C LEU A 24 8.63 1.81 10.34
N LYS A 25 9.41 0.72 10.44
CA LYS A 25 9.43 -0.16 11.62
C LYS A 25 9.95 0.55 12.85
N GLU A 26 11.00 1.35 12.71
CA GLU A 26 11.55 2.16 13.80
C GLU A 26 10.57 3.22 14.30
N ILE A 27 9.88 3.90 13.39
CA ILE A 27 8.82 4.85 13.78
C ILE A 27 7.70 4.12 14.53
N TRP A 28 7.28 2.95 14.03
CA TRP A 28 6.22 2.15 14.65
C TRP A 28 6.62 1.65 16.05
N SER A 29 7.87 1.22 16.24
CA SER A 29 8.35 0.71 17.53
C SER A 29 8.43 1.79 18.60
N GLN A 30 8.73 3.04 18.20
CA GLN A 30 8.80 4.20 19.10
C GLN A 30 7.44 4.71 19.59
N TRP A 31 6.33 4.29 18.99
CA TRP A 31 5.01 4.75 19.42
C TRP A 31 4.55 4.05 20.70
N ASP A 32 3.98 4.83 21.61
CA ASP A 32 3.29 4.31 22.78
C ASP A 32 2.00 3.56 22.40
N ASP A 33 1.42 2.89 23.40
CA ASP A 33 0.22 2.09 23.21
C ASP A 33 -1.00 2.94 22.84
N GLU A 34 -1.10 4.19 23.30
CA GLU A 34 -2.24 5.05 22.98
C GLU A 34 -2.28 5.40 21.49
N VAL A 35 -1.13 5.77 20.91
CA VAL A 35 -1.03 6.05 19.48
C VAL A 35 -1.25 4.79 18.65
N LYS A 36 -0.76 3.64 19.11
CA LYS A 36 -1.00 2.35 18.44
C LYS A 36 -2.47 1.95 18.49
N GLN A 37 -3.16 2.12 19.62
CA GLN A 37 -4.60 1.88 19.74
C GLN A 37 -5.39 2.82 18.83
N LEU A 38 -5.02 4.11 18.76
CA LEU A 38 -5.62 5.05 17.81
C LEU A 38 -5.44 4.57 16.36
N PHE A 39 -4.26 4.05 16.02
CA PHE A 39 -4.02 3.44 14.71
C PHE A 39 -4.98 2.26 14.48
N TYR A 40 -5.02 1.27 15.38
CA TYR A 40 -5.85 0.07 15.23
C TYR A 40 -7.34 0.41 15.10
N CYS A 41 -7.86 1.34 15.90
CA CYS A 41 -9.25 1.80 15.82
C CYS A 41 -9.60 2.46 14.47
N ASN A 42 -8.61 3.09 13.81
CA ASN A 42 -8.84 3.81 12.57
C ASN A 42 -8.58 2.96 11.31
N TYR A 43 -7.57 2.09 11.39
CA TYR A 43 -6.90 1.46 10.25
C TYR A 43 -6.71 -0.04 10.41
N GLY A 44 -7.13 -0.62 11.54
CA GLY A 44 -7.02 -2.04 11.80
C GLY A 44 -5.56 -2.52 11.83
N TYR A 45 -5.37 -3.75 11.38
CA TYR A 45 -4.13 -4.50 11.39
C TYR A 45 -3.21 -4.20 10.19
N LEU A 46 -3.33 -3.03 9.57
CA LEU A 46 -2.38 -2.56 8.56
C LEU A 46 -0.89 -2.59 8.97
N PRO A 47 -0.48 -2.40 10.26
CA PRO A 47 0.94 -2.42 10.62
C PRO A 47 1.57 -3.80 10.44
N TYR A 48 0.78 -4.87 10.46
CA TYR A 48 1.30 -6.24 10.23
C TYR A 48 1.88 -6.40 8.81
N LEU A 49 1.48 -5.56 7.86
CA LEU A 49 2.07 -5.52 6.52
C LEU A 49 3.57 -5.17 6.56
N LEU A 50 4.05 -4.46 7.59
CA LEU A 50 5.46 -4.13 7.76
C LEU A 50 6.32 -5.39 7.95
N ASP A 51 5.74 -6.44 8.54
CA ASP A 51 6.44 -7.67 8.90
C ASP A 51 6.19 -8.84 7.94
N ILE A 52 5.41 -8.62 6.88
CA ILE A 52 5.21 -9.63 5.84
C ILE A 52 6.52 -9.82 5.07
N ILE A 53 7.07 -11.02 5.20
CA ILE A 53 8.21 -11.47 4.40
C ILE A 53 7.66 -11.95 3.06
N VAL A 54 7.93 -11.21 1.99
CA VAL A 54 7.63 -11.69 0.64
C VAL A 54 8.76 -12.61 0.19
N GLU A 55 8.55 -13.92 0.33
CA GLU A 55 9.54 -14.90 -0.10
C GLU A 55 9.65 -14.92 -1.63
N LYS A 56 10.84 -14.58 -2.13
CA LYS A 56 11.10 -14.42 -3.58
C LYS A 56 10.76 -15.69 -4.38
N HIS A 57 11.08 -16.86 -3.83
CA HIS A 57 10.85 -18.13 -4.48
C HIS A 57 9.36 -18.48 -4.55
N LEU A 58 8.63 -18.28 -3.45
CA LEU A 58 7.18 -18.47 -3.40
C LEU A 58 6.47 -17.55 -4.39
N PHE A 59 6.81 -16.25 -4.40
CA PHE A 59 6.19 -15.31 -5.33
C PHE A 59 6.48 -15.68 -6.80
N ARG A 60 7.72 -16.08 -7.11
CA ARG A 60 8.07 -16.53 -8.46
C ARG A 60 7.29 -17.78 -8.87
N ALA A 61 7.07 -18.72 -7.95
CA ALA A 61 6.26 -19.90 -8.20
C ALA A 61 4.79 -19.51 -8.44
N LEU A 62 4.22 -18.65 -7.59
CA LEU A 62 2.84 -18.16 -7.74
C LEU A 62 2.62 -17.40 -9.04
N ALA A 63 3.59 -16.58 -9.46
CA ALA A 63 3.47 -15.77 -10.67
C ALA A 63 3.25 -16.58 -11.95
N GLN A 64 3.70 -17.84 -12.00
CA GLN A 64 3.44 -18.74 -13.13
C GLN A 64 1.95 -19.07 -13.30
N PHE A 65 1.18 -18.93 -12.22
CA PHE A 65 -0.25 -19.16 -12.19
C PHE A 65 -1.05 -17.87 -12.35
N TRP A 66 -0.41 -16.73 -12.58
CA TRP A 66 -1.11 -15.46 -12.80
C TRP A 66 -1.92 -15.50 -14.10
N ASN A 67 -3.22 -15.33 -13.98
CA ASN A 67 -4.16 -15.25 -15.07
C ASN A 67 -4.59 -13.79 -15.27
N SER A 68 -4.09 -13.15 -16.33
CA SER A 68 -4.40 -11.76 -16.64
C SER A 68 -5.86 -11.52 -17.01
N GLY A 69 -6.54 -12.53 -17.58
CA GLY A 69 -7.95 -12.42 -17.96
C GLY A 69 -8.89 -12.25 -16.77
N TYR A 70 -8.54 -12.87 -15.63
CA TYR A 70 -9.31 -12.78 -14.38
C TYR A 70 -8.64 -11.92 -13.31
N SER A 71 -7.42 -11.43 -13.55
CA SER A 71 -6.61 -10.68 -12.58
C SER A 71 -6.39 -11.44 -11.27
N CYS A 72 -6.12 -12.75 -11.36
CA CYS A 72 -5.97 -13.64 -10.20
C CYS A 72 -4.96 -14.76 -10.44
N PHE A 73 -4.62 -15.54 -9.40
CA PHE A 73 -3.82 -16.75 -9.55
C PHE A 73 -4.75 -17.96 -9.75
N THR A 74 -4.59 -18.73 -10.83
CA THR A 74 -5.45 -19.89 -11.14
C THR A 74 -4.68 -21.20 -11.03
N PHE A 75 -5.14 -22.09 -10.15
CA PHE A 75 -4.61 -23.44 -9.95
C PHE A 75 -5.59 -24.48 -10.50
N GLY A 76 -5.47 -24.79 -11.79
CA GLY A 76 -6.38 -25.72 -12.46
C GLY A 76 -7.80 -25.17 -12.55
N ARG A 77 -8.70 -25.62 -11.66
CA ARG A 77 -10.11 -25.17 -11.57
C ARG A 77 -10.39 -24.25 -10.37
N VAL A 78 -9.35 -23.86 -9.63
CA VAL A 78 -9.48 -23.04 -8.43
C VAL A 78 -8.79 -21.70 -8.66
N ASP A 79 -9.52 -20.61 -8.45
CA ASP A 79 -8.96 -19.27 -8.46
C ASP A 79 -8.62 -18.83 -7.03
N LEU A 80 -7.37 -18.44 -6.82
CA LEU A 80 -6.89 -17.82 -5.60
C LEU A 80 -7.06 -16.30 -5.75
N VAL A 81 -8.26 -15.83 -5.41
CA VAL A 81 -8.60 -14.42 -5.26
C VAL A 81 -9.02 -14.22 -3.82
N PRO A 82 -8.25 -13.45 -3.01
CA PRO A 82 -8.78 -13.05 -1.72
C PRO A 82 -9.99 -12.14 -1.94
N THR A 83 -11.13 -12.57 -1.42
CA THR A 83 -12.38 -11.84 -1.46
C THR A 83 -12.28 -10.57 -0.61
N VAL A 84 -13.16 -9.60 -0.87
CA VAL A 84 -13.28 -8.37 -0.06
C VAL A 84 -13.45 -8.70 1.42
N TRP A 85 -14.17 -9.79 1.72
CA TRP A 85 -14.41 -10.26 3.08
C TRP A 85 -13.15 -10.82 3.73
N GLU A 86 -12.33 -11.57 3.01
CA GLU A 86 -11.05 -12.06 3.51
C GLU A 86 -10.08 -10.91 3.78
N TYR A 87 -9.97 -9.92 2.90
CA TYR A 87 -9.19 -8.71 3.18
C TYR A 87 -9.70 -7.95 4.40
N LYS A 88 -11.02 -7.83 4.57
CA LYS A 88 -11.63 -7.21 5.75
C LYS A 88 -11.35 -8.01 7.02
N ALA A 89 -11.39 -9.34 6.95
CA ALA A 89 -11.11 -10.20 8.10
C ALA A 89 -9.63 -10.13 8.50
N LEU A 90 -8.73 -10.15 7.53
CA LEU A 90 -7.28 -10.07 7.74
C LEU A 90 -6.86 -8.72 8.30
N LEU A 91 -7.30 -7.62 7.68
CA LEU A 91 -6.87 -6.28 8.07
C LEU A 91 -7.76 -5.64 9.14
N ARG A 92 -8.97 -6.16 9.39
CA ARG A 92 -9.96 -5.59 10.34
C ARG A 92 -10.06 -4.07 10.30
N CYS A 93 -10.12 -3.45 9.12
CA CYS A 93 -10.21 -2.00 8.99
C CYS A 93 -11.64 -1.51 9.33
N PRO A 94 -11.88 -0.89 10.50
CA PRO A 94 -13.25 -0.61 10.97
C PRO A 94 -13.97 0.44 10.12
N ARG A 95 -13.20 1.28 9.42
CA ARG A 95 -13.70 2.41 8.63
C ARG A 95 -13.93 2.10 7.15
N ILE A 96 -13.52 0.92 6.67
CA ILE A 96 -13.73 0.54 5.27
C ILE A 96 -15.16 0.01 5.08
N GLN A 97 -16.05 0.91 4.68
CA GLN A 97 -17.37 0.54 4.17
C GLN A 97 -17.17 -0.08 2.77
N ALA A 98 -17.54 -1.37 2.59
CA ALA A 98 -17.24 -2.10 1.35
C ALA A 98 -17.92 -1.48 0.13
N ASP A 99 -19.15 -1.02 0.30
CA ASP A 99 -19.95 -0.29 -0.69
C ASP A 99 -19.25 0.99 -1.16
N LYS A 100 -18.57 1.71 -0.26
CA LYS A 100 -17.82 2.93 -0.61
C LYS A 100 -16.45 2.66 -1.22
N ALA A 101 -15.80 1.55 -0.86
CA ALA A 101 -14.45 1.21 -1.35
C ALA A 101 -14.42 1.00 -2.87
N TYR A 102 -15.53 0.50 -3.45
CA TYR A 102 -15.69 0.29 -4.90
C TYR A 102 -16.50 1.41 -5.60
N SER A 103 -16.96 2.41 -4.84
CA SER A 103 -17.69 3.54 -5.42
C SER A 103 -16.70 4.54 -6.06
N ARG A 104 -16.87 4.78 -7.37
CA ARG A 104 -16.10 5.83 -8.07
C ARG A 104 -16.60 7.19 -7.60
N VAL A 105 -15.81 7.89 -6.79
CA VAL A 105 -16.15 9.22 -6.28
C VAL A 105 -16.35 10.19 -7.45
N VAL A 106 -17.57 10.69 -7.61
CA VAL A 106 -18.01 11.55 -8.74
C VAL A 106 -17.28 12.91 -8.76
N ASN A 107 -16.67 13.32 -7.64
CA ASN A 107 -15.83 14.51 -7.53
C ASN A 107 -14.53 14.17 -6.78
N ALA A 108 -13.67 13.36 -7.41
CA ALA A 108 -12.39 13.01 -6.82
C ALA A 108 -11.58 14.28 -6.53
N LEU A 109 -11.29 14.53 -5.24
CA LEU A 109 -10.39 15.61 -4.82
C LEU A 109 -9.08 15.55 -5.61
N THR A 110 -8.56 16.71 -5.98
CA THR A 110 -7.25 16.81 -6.62
C THR A 110 -6.17 16.22 -5.69
N PHE A 111 -5.07 15.76 -6.27
CA PHE A 111 -3.95 15.17 -5.52
C PHE A 111 -3.48 16.08 -4.36
N VAL A 112 -3.37 17.38 -4.62
CA VAL A 112 -3.00 18.40 -3.63
C VAL A 112 -4.02 18.46 -2.49
N LYS A 113 -5.32 18.56 -2.80
CA LYS A 113 -6.37 18.63 -1.77
C LYS A 113 -6.44 17.34 -0.92
N LYS A 114 -6.23 16.17 -1.52
CA LYS A 114 -6.15 14.90 -0.77
C LYS A 114 -4.99 14.92 0.22
N LEU A 115 -3.82 15.38 -0.23
CA LEU A 115 -2.65 15.48 0.63
C LEU A 115 -2.85 16.47 1.76
N MET A 116 -3.39 17.66 1.50
CA MET A 116 -3.74 18.63 2.55
C MET A 116 -4.66 18.01 3.62
N ASN A 117 -5.68 17.27 3.19
CA ASN A 117 -6.61 16.62 4.12
C ASN A 117 -5.92 15.56 4.99
N ILE A 118 -5.00 14.79 4.41
CA ILE A 118 -4.25 13.74 5.11
C ILE A 118 -3.21 14.34 6.05
N THR A 119 -2.36 15.23 5.53
CA THR A 119 -1.21 15.81 6.25
C THR A 119 -1.60 16.96 7.18
N GLY A 120 -2.76 17.60 6.96
CA GLY A 120 -3.12 18.83 7.69
C GLY A 120 -2.33 20.06 7.25
N MET A 121 -1.52 19.98 6.20
CA MET A 121 -0.67 21.07 5.73
C MET A 121 -1.40 22.02 4.77
N SER A 122 -0.87 23.24 4.65
CA SER A 122 -1.38 24.23 3.70
C SER A 122 -1.13 23.82 2.25
N GLU A 123 -1.91 24.37 1.33
CA GLU A 123 -1.77 24.11 -0.10
C GLU A 123 -0.36 24.47 -0.60
N GLN A 124 0.15 25.64 -0.18
CA GLN A 124 1.48 26.12 -0.53
C GLN A 124 2.59 25.17 -0.06
N TRP A 125 2.46 24.63 1.15
CA TRP A 125 3.42 23.68 1.69
C TRP A 125 3.46 22.39 0.86
N VAL A 126 2.27 21.90 0.47
CA VAL A 126 2.10 20.66 -0.32
C VAL A 126 2.62 20.85 -1.73
N THR A 127 2.21 21.92 -2.43
CA THR A 127 2.61 22.16 -3.83
C THR A 127 4.11 22.35 -3.97
N ALA A 128 4.77 23.03 -3.01
CA ALA A 128 6.22 23.22 -3.01
C ALA A 128 7.02 21.91 -2.86
N ARG A 129 6.42 20.85 -2.32
CA ARG A 129 7.10 19.59 -1.98
C ARG A 129 6.70 18.40 -2.86
N ILE A 130 5.69 18.59 -3.71
CA ILE A 130 5.33 17.60 -4.72
C ILE A 130 6.40 17.59 -5.81
N LYS A 131 6.88 16.39 -6.14
CA LYS A 131 7.74 16.15 -7.31
C LYS A 131 6.96 15.42 -8.40
N LYS A 132 7.27 15.74 -9.66
CA LYS A 132 6.78 15.00 -10.81
C LYS A 132 7.85 13.97 -11.19
N ILE A 133 7.47 12.69 -11.18
CA ILE A 133 8.31 11.57 -11.60
C ILE A 133 7.60 10.89 -12.76
N GLY A 134 8.16 11.04 -13.97
CA GLY A 134 7.46 10.70 -15.21
C GLY A 134 6.13 11.46 -15.32
N GLU A 135 5.03 10.73 -15.46
CA GLU A 135 3.68 11.30 -15.49
C GLU A 135 3.04 11.43 -14.09
N SER A 136 3.66 10.84 -13.07
CA SER A 136 3.08 10.73 -11.72
C SER A 136 3.52 11.89 -10.82
N LYS A 137 2.58 12.42 -10.03
CA LYS A 137 2.88 13.38 -8.95
C LYS A 137 3.09 12.61 -7.65
N CYS A 138 4.09 12.99 -6.87
CA CYS A 138 4.42 12.30 -5.63
C CYS A 138 5.02 13.22 -4.57
N ILE A 139 5.05 12.75 -3.31
CA ILE A 139 5.80 13.37 -2.22
C ILE A 139 6.93 12.42 -1.81
N PRO A 140 8.19 12.90 -1.72
CA PRO A 140 9.31 12.10 -1.25
C PRO A 140 9.11 11.54 0.17
N TRP A 141 9.55 10.29 0.39
CA TRP A 141 9.49 9.62 1.70
C TRP A 141 10.11 10.46 2.82
N LYS A 142 11.29 11.06 2.60
CA LYS A 142 11.97 11.91 3.59
C LYS A 142 11.04 13.00 4.16
N ILE A 143 10.23 13.62 3.30
CA ILE A 143 9.29 14.67 3.71
C ILE A 143 8.16 14.09 4.57
N LEU A 144 7.62 12.92 4.19
CA LEU A 144 6.58 12.25 4.97
C LEU A 144 7.12 11.79 6.33
N ARG A 145 8.34 11.26 6.36
CA ARG A 145 9.02 10.85 7.59
C ARG A 145 9.22 12.01 8.54
N ASP A 146 9.83 13.09 8.07
CA ASP A 146 10.08 14.27 8.90
C ASP A 146 8.75 14.85 9.41
N LEU A 147 7.69 14.77 8.60
CA LEU A 147 6.34 15.13 9.02
C LEU A 147 5.81 14.22 10.13
N ILE A 148 5.91 12.88 10.01
CA ILE A 148 5.45 11.93 11.04
C ILE A 148 6.17 12.17 12.39
N LEU A 149 7.45 12.50 12.35
CA LEU A 149 8.26 12.74 13.54
C LEU A 149 7.93 14.09 14.20
N ALA A 150 7.63 15.13 13.42
CA ALA A 150 7.42 16.49 13.93
C ALA A 150 5.94 16.87 14.16
N HIS A 151 4.98 16.05 13.70
CA HIS A 151 3.56 16.43 13.76
C HIS A 151 3.04 16.48 15.21
N SER A 152 2.50 17.63 15.61
CA SER A 152 1.89 17.81 16.95
C SER A 152 0.54 17.08 17.08
N ASP A 153 -0.27 17.08 16.02
CA ASP A 153 -1.53 16.32 15.97
C ASP A 153 -1.27 14.82 15.71
N THR A 154 -1.51 14.00 16.74
CA THR A 154 -1.37 12.53 16.69
C THR A 154 -2.25 11.87 15.63
N LYS A 155 -3.45 12.39 15.36
CA LYS A 155 -4.35 11.83 14.33
C LYS A 155 -3.77 12.06 12.93
N LYS A 156 -3.23 13.26 12.67
CA LYS A 156 -2.56 13.55 11.40
C LYS A 156 -1.28 12.73 11.25
N LYS A 157 -0.49 12.60 12.31
CA LYS A 157 0.67 11.71 12.36
C LYS A 157 0.33 10.28 11.91
N VAL A 158 -0.72 9.69 12.49
CA VAL A 158 -1.23 8.36 12.12
C VAL A 158 -1.65 8.32 10.64
N ASN A 159 -2.40 9.31 10.15
CA ASN A 159 -2.83 9.35 8.75
C ASN A 159 -1.65 9.42 7.76
N VAL A 160 -0.62 10.19 8.09
CA VAL A 160 0.60 10.31 7.25
C VAL A 160 1.37 8.99 7.27
N PHE A 161 1.49 8.33 8.42
CA PHE A 161 2.13 7.02 8.53
C PHE A 161 1.41 5.95 7.68
N VAL A 162 0.06 5.95 7.70
CA VAL A 162 -0.75 5.08 6.83
C VAL A 162 -0.49 5.37 5.35
N LEU A 163 -0.46 6.65 4.95
CA LEU A 163 -0.15 7.03 3.58
C LEU A 163 1.21 6.48 3.14
N SER A 164 2.19 6.45 4.03
CA SER A 164 3.51 5.88 3.78
C SER A 164 3.49 4.35 3.66
N ILE A 165 2.69 3.65 4.46
CA ILE A 165 2.45 2.20 4.27
C ILE A 165 1.86 1.94 2.87
N TYR A 166 0.83 2.69 2.46
CA TYR A 166 0.26 2.54 1.12
C TYR A 166 1.28 2.86 0.02
N GLY A 167 2.04 3.95 0.16
CA GLY A 167 3.03 4.37 -0.84
C GLY A 167 4.22 3.44 -0.98
N LEU A 168 4.72 2.86 0.14
CA LEU A 168 5.92 2.03 0.15
C LEU A 168 5.64 0.53 0.03
N ILE A 169 4.46 0.04 0.42
CA ILE A 169 4.15 -1.40 0.36
C ILE A 169 3.22 -1.71 -0.82
N ILE A 170 2.18 -0.89 -1.04
CA ILE A 170 1.09 -1.23 -1.96
C ILE A 170 1.35 -0.66 -3.37
N PHE A 171 1.98 0.51 -3.47
CA PHE A 171 2.34 1.12 -4.75
C PHE A 171 3.86 1.07 -4.98
N LEU A 172 4.37 -0.14 -5.23
CA LEU A 172 5.75 -0.38 -5.65
C LEU A 172 6.01 0.26 -7.03
N LYS A 173 6.36 1.54 -7.05
CA LYS A 173 6.96 2.20 -8.22
C LYS A 173 8.40 2.54 -7.88
N ARG A 174 9.32 2.19 -8.77
CA ARG A 174 10.77 2.34 -8.59
C ARG A 174 11.14 3.79 -8.24
N TRP A 175 11.94 3.95 -7.20
CA TRP A 175 12.51 5.22 -6.73
C TRP A 175 14.03 5.18 -6.91
N ASP A 176 14.51 4.93 -8.12
CA ASP A 176 15.94 5.02 -8.43
C ASP A 176 16.15 6.15 -9.44
N THR A 177 16.86 7.18 -8.97
CA THR A 177 17.50 8.33 -9.64
C THR A 177 16.62 9.31 -10.42
#